data_AF-M1SIE2-F1
#
_entry.id   AF-M1SIE2-F1
#
_cell.length_a   1.000
_cell.length_b   1.000
_cell.length_c   1.000
_cell.angle_alpha   90.00
_cell.angle_beta   90.00
_cell.angle_gamma   90.00
#
_symmetry.space_group_name_H-M   'P 1'
#
loop_
_entity.id
_entity.type
_entity.pdbx_description
1 polymer ?
#
loop_
_entity_poly.entity_id
_entity_poly.type
_entity_poly.pdbx_seq_one_letter_code
_entity_poly.pdbx_strand_id
1 'polypeptide(L)'
;MTRPVPVFIPAEQSETDNAVVIECVIKQNRMDERRAVADRYASRMRTFAAIAIRDKLDCYQMALLLESEASESERQIQEWSHV
;
A
#
# COMPACT_ATOMS: atom_id res chain seq x y z
N MET A 1 25.99 59.51 -3.10
CA MET A 1 26.03 58.08 -2.73
C MET A 1 25.05 57.33 -3.59
N THR A 2 25.52 56.45 -4.47
CA THR A 2 24.69 55.62 -5.36
C THR A 2 24.29 54.34 -4.63
N ARG A 3 22.97 54.14 -4.42
CA ARG A 3 22.43 52.88 -3.88
C ARG A 3 22.62 51.77 -4.92
N PRO A 4 23.12 50.58 -4.55
CA PRO A 4 23.23 49.48 -5.50
C PRO A 4 21.83 49.02 -5.92
N VAL A 5 21.66 48.82 -7.22
CA VAL A 5 20.42 48.31 -7.81
C VAL A 5 20.33 46.80 -7.50
N PRO A 6 19.22 46.32 -6.90
CA PRO A 6 19.08 44.89 -6.65
C PRO A 6 19.01 44.14 -7.98
N VAL A 7 19.99 43.28 -8.20
CA VAL A 7 20.00 42.33 -9.33
C VAL A 7 19.12 41.16 -8.92
N PHE A 8 18.00 40.98 -9.62
CA PHE A 8 17.16 39.81 -9.43
C PHE A 8 17.82 38.63 -10.16
N ILE A 9 18.41 37.72 -9.39
CA ILE A 9 18.94 36.46 -9.91
C ILE A 9 17.77 35.47 -9.87
N PRO A 10 17.30 34.93 -11.02
CA PRO A 10 16.29 33.87 -11.01
C PRO A 10 16.85 32.70 -10.20
N ALA A 11 16.08 32.19 -9.24
CA ALA A 11 16.45 30.95 -8.58
C ALA A 11 16.58 29.87 -9.66
N GLU A 12 17.73 29.20 -9.75
CA GLU A 12 17.89 28.05 -10.63
C GLU A 12 16.81 27.04 -10.24
N GLN A 13 15.84 26.85 -11.13
CA GLN A 13 14.75 25.92 -10.89
C GLN A 13 15.32 24.50 -10.97
N SER A 14 15.54 23.90 -9.79
CA SER A 14 15.94 22.50 -9.68
C SER A 14 14.74 21.56 -9.94
N GLU A 15 14.15 21.68 -11.14
CA GLU A 15 13.09 20.76 -11.59
C GLU A 15 13.59 19.32 -11.65
N THR A 16 14.90 19.13 -11.91
CA THR A 16 15.54 17.82 -11.97
C THR A 16 15.66 17.16 -10.60
N ASP A 17 16.03 17.89 -9.53
CA ASP A 17 16.08 17.28 -8.18
C ASP A 17 14.68 16.95 -7.68
N ASN A 18 13.70 17.82 -7.97
CA ASN A 18 12.31 17.58 -7.58
C ASN A 18 11.74 16.34 -8.25
N ALA A 19 12.03 16.11 -9.54
CA ALA A 19 11.60 14.91 -10.25
C ALA A 19 12.18 13.63 -9.64
N VAL A 20 13.47 13.64 -9.27
CA VAL A 20 14.14 12.50 -8.61
C VAL A 20 13.55 12.23 -7.23
N VAL A 21 13.30 13.29 -6.44
CA VAL A 21 12.66 13.16 -5.12
C VAL A 21 11.24 12.58 -5.25
N ILE A 22 10.44 13.08 -6.19
CA ILE A 22 9.09 12.57 -6.45
C ILE A 22 9.14 11.09 -6.84
N GLU A 23 10.07 10.69 -7.72
CA GLU A 23 10.22 9.30 -8.13
C GLU A 23 10.58 8.38 -6.94
N CYS A 24 11.52 8.81 -6.09
CA CYS A 24 11.89 8.09 -4.87
C CYS A 24 10.70 7.92 -3.92
N VAL A 25 9.91 8.98 -3.70
CA VAL A 25 8.72 8.93 -2.85
C VAL A 25 7.67 7.98 -3.42
N ILE A 26 7.42 8.01 -4.74
CA ILE A 26 6.48 7.08 -5.39
C ILE A 26 6.93 5.64 -5.24
N LYS A 27 8.22 5.35 -5.43
CA LYS A 27 8.78 4.01 -5.25
C LYS A 27 8.60 3.53 -3.82
N GLN A 28 8.90 4.38 -2.84
CA GLN A 28 8.76 4.06 -1.43
C GLN A 28 7.29 3.77 -1.07
N ASN A 29 6.37 4.64 -1.49
CA ASN A 29 4.93 4.44 -1.25
C ASN A 29 4.44 3.10 -1.80
N ARG A 30 4.81 2.75 -3.04
CA ARG A 30 4.43 1.47 -3.64
C ARG A 30 5.00 0.27 -2.88
N MET A 31 6.22 0.38 -2.33
CA MET A 31 6.79 -0.68 -1.50
C MET A 31 6.04 -0.80 -0.17
N ASP A 32 5.73 0.32 0.47
CA ASP A 32 5.02 0.36 1.74
C ASP A 32 3.58 -0.16 1.59
N GLU A 33 2.88 0.20 0.51
CA GLU A 33 1.57 -0.35 0.13
C GLU A 33 1.63 -1.88 -0.02
N ARG A 34 2.60 -2.40 -0.80
CA ARG A 34 2.77 -3.85 -0.99
C ARG A 34 3.03 -4.56 0.34
N ARG A 35 3.85 -3.95 1.20
CA ARG A 35 4.17 -4.49 2.52
C ARG A 35 2.94 -4.51 3.42
N ALA A 36 2.20 -3.41 3.49
CA ALA A 36 0.97 -3.30 4.28
C ALA A 36 -0.07 -4.34 3.83
N VAL A 37 -0.22 -4.53 2.52
CA VAL A 37 -1.11 -5.56 1.95
C VAL A 37 -0.64 -6.97 2.36
N ALA A 38 0.65 -7.27 2.22
CA ALA A 38 1.19 -8.58 2.60
C ALA A 38 1.02 -8.85 4.12
N ASP A 39 1.29 -7.85 4.96
CA ASP A 39 1.12 -7.95 6.42
C ASP A 39 -0.34 -8.19 6.79
N ARG A 40 -1.28 -7.51 6.13
CA ARG A 40 -2.72 -7.73 6.31
C ARG A 40 -3.13 -9.15 5.96
N TYR A 41 -2.70 -9.67 4.80
CA TYR A 41 -3.00 -11.05 4.40
C TYR A 41 -2.37 -12.07 5.34
N ALA A 42 -1.12 -11.88 5.75
CA ALA A 42 -0.46 -12.76 6.71
C ALA A 42 -1.19 -12.76 8.06
N SER A 43 -1.65 -11.60 8.54
CA SER A 43 -2.46 -11.50 9.75
C SER A 43 -3.77 -12.27 9.63
N ARG A 44 -4.51 -12.10 8.53
CA ARG A 44 -5.78 -12.83 8.27
C ARG A 44 -5.55 -14.34 8.24
N MET A 45 -4.51 -14.79 7.55
CA MET A 45 -4.17 -16.22 7.46
C MET A 45 -3.85 -16.83 8.83
N ARG A 46 -3.11 -16.11 9.68
CA ARG A 46 -2.85 -16.55 11.06
C ARG A 46 -4.13 -16.65 11.89
N THR A 47 -5.08 -15.73 11.69
CA THR A 47 -6.40 -15.80 12.35
C THR A 47 -7.16 -17.05 11.93
N PHE A 48 -7.21 -17.39 10.64
CA PHE A 48 -7.87 -18.63 10.21
C PHE A 48 -7.17 -19.88 10.70
N ALA A 49 -5.83 -19.89 10.70
CA ALA A 49 -5.08 -21.00 11.28
C ALA A 49 -5.44 -21.20 12.76
N ALA A 50 -5.54 -20.11 13.53
CA ALA A 50 -5.94 -20.17 14.93
C ALA A 50 -7.37 -20.70 15.10
N ILE A 51 -8.31 -20.27 14.26
CA ILE A 51 -9.70 -20.78 14.26
C ILE A 51 -9.73 -22.27 13.91
N ALA A 52 -9.03 -22.68 12.84
CA ALA A 52 -8.96 -24.06 12.39
C ALA A 52 -8.41 -24.99 13.47
N ILE A 53 -7.36 -24.57 14.17
CA ILE A 53 -6.77 -25.31 15.29
C ILE A 53 -7.73 -25.36 16.49
N ARG A 54 -8.29 -24.22 16.89
CA ARG A 54 -9.18 -24.11 18.06
C ARG A 54 -10.43 -24.97 17.89
N ASP A 55 -11.06 -24.88 16.73
CA ASP A 55 -12.35 -25.49 16.44
C ASP A 55 -12.20 -26.88 15.81
N LYS A 56 -10.95 -27.34 15.62
CA LYS A 56 -10.59 -28.64 15.01
C LYS A 56 -11.30 -28.86 13.67
N LEU A 57 -11.27 -27.83 12.82
CA LEU A 57 -11.92 -27.87 11.53
C LEU A 57 -11.34 -29.00 10.67
N ASP A 58 -12.23 -29.76 10.02
CA ASP A 58 -11.81 -30.73 9.02
C ASP A 58 -11.38 -30.05 7.71
N CYS A 59 -10.81 -30.82 6.79
CA CYS A 59 -10.33 -30.30 5.51
C CYS A 59 -11.43 -29.61 4.68
N TYR A 60 -12.67 -30.09 4.77
CA TYR A 60 -13.79 -29.50 4.04
C TYR A 60 -14.20 -28.15 4.66
N GLN A 61 -14.29 -28.08 5.98
CA GLN A 61 -14.59 -26.85 6.71
C GLN A 61 -13.51 -25.79 6.50
N MET A 62 -12.23 -26.18 6.48
CA MET A 62 -11.13 -25.27 6.15
C MET A 62 -11.22 -24.77 4.71
N ALA A 63 -11.55 -25.63 3.75
CA ALA A 63 -11.73 -25.22 2.36
C ALA A 63 -12.87 -24.20 2.21
N LEU A 64 -14.02 -24.43 2.85
CA LEU A 64 -15.13 -23.47 2.86
C LEU A 64 -14.75 -22.13 3.47
N LEU A 65 -13.99 -22.14 4.57
CA LEU A 65 -13.53 -20.92 5.23
C LEU A 65 -12.61 -20.11 4.29
N LEU A 66 -11.66 -20.77 3.63
CA LEU A 66 -10.74 -20.13 2.69
C LEU A 66 -11.47 -19.60 1.44
N GLU A 67 -12.43 -20.33 0.89
CA GLU A 67 -13.24 -19.89 -0.25
C GLU A 67 -14.12 -18.67 0.10
N SER A 68 -14.73 -18.67 1.30
CA SER A 68 -15.51 -17.53 1.76
C SER A 68 -14.66 -16.27 1.90
N GLU A 69 -13.41 -16.42 2.35
CA GLU A 69 -12.46 -15.33 2.47
C GLU A 69 -11.97 -14.80 1.12
N ALA A 70 -11.73 -15.71 0.16
CA ALA A 70 -11.37 -15.35 -1.20
C ALA A 70 -12.50 -14.54 -1.84
N SER A 71 -13.74 -15.03 -1.73
CA SER A 71 -14.95 -14.35 -2.24
C SER A 71 -15.13 -12.96 -1.62
N GLU A 72 -14.95 -12.82 -0.31
CA GLU A 72 -15.03 -11.53 0.38
C GLU A 72 -13.93 -10.56 -0.09
N SER A 73 -12.72 -11.07 -0.31
CA SER A 73 -11.60 -10.27 -0.81
C SER A 73 -11.83 -9.80 -2.26
N GLU A 74 -12.38 -10.66 -3.12
CA GLU A 74 -12.77 -10.28 -4.48
C GLU A 74 -13.88 -9.22 -4.49
N ARG A 75 -14.89 -9.35 -3.61
CA ARG A 75 -15.94 -8.35 -3.46
C ARG A 75 -15.37 -6.99 -3.06
N GLN A 76 -14.47 -6.95 -2.07
CA GLN A 76 -13.81 -5.71 -1.64
C GLN A 76 -13.00 -5.06 -2.77
N ILE A 77 -12.32 -5.86 -3.60
CA ILE A 77 -11.58 -5.35 -4.78
C ILE A 77 -12.55 -4.71 -5.78
N GLN A 78 -13.69 -5.36 -6.05
CA GLN A 78 -14.70 -4.81 -6.95
C GLN A 78 -15.27 -3.50 -6.41
N GLU A 79 -15.63 -3.44 -5.13
CA GLU A 79 -16.12 -2.22 -4.47
C GLU A 79 -15.13 -1.06 -4.61
N TRP A 80 -13.84 -1.30 -4.41
CA TRP A 80 -12.82 -0.26 -4.54
C TRP A 80 -12.52 0.14 -5.99
N SER A 81 -12.77 -0.73 -6.95
CA SER A 81 -12.62 -0.41 -8.38
C SER A 81 -13.74 0.48 -8.94
N HIS A 82 -14.84 0.61 -8.19
CA HIS A 82 -16.03 1.39 -8.56
C HIS A 82 -16.15 2.73 -7.80
N VAL A 83 -15.13 3.12 -7.04
CA VAL A 83 -14.99 4.42 -6.35
C VAL A 83 -13.95 5.26 -7.07
#